data_AF-A0A2G9Y496-F1
#
_entry.id   AF-A0A2G9Y496-F1
#
_cell.length_a   1.000
_cell.length_b   1.000
_cell.length_c   1.000
_cell.angle_alpha   90.00
_cell.angle_beta   90.00
_cell.angle_gamma   90.00
#
_symmetry.space_group_name_H-M   'P 1'
#
loop_
_entity.id
_entity.type
_entity.pdbx_description
1 polymer ?
#
loop_
_entity_poly.entity_id
_entity_poly.type
_entity_poly.pdbx_seq_one_letter_code
_entity_poly.pdbx_strand_id
1 'polypeptide(L)'
;MSLNKQSNSLTQEYIAGIMESFKQQRLPEPHLHLVKSVVFKGYRFRAIWNTLHYRPLYETFHEFIIYILKVTFGEEWRKEQMALPEDKRHILIRWVKSYNEWKRATHNGEKKEGEHTYGAIPSGEVMALHSFAYDIYCLQVVNKLPDFLIERLKNRNEFQGARYEVAVAAIIARAGYDITFLDDKVKSQRHCDFIAKNKYSGEQIAVEAKNRRRKGVLHEKGDLDYSSVARGDIQNLFKKAYSQKPENIPYFIFIDLNVMPTPDPETPPDKKSWFEDIKSLLDEYKIPSKENPEPFNALVLTNFSYYYWGNAPITHLG
;
A
#
# COMPACT_ATOMS: atom_id res chain seq x y z
N MET A 1 14.97 36.35 -32.14
CA MET A 1 15.38 36.39 -30.73
C MET A 1 14.81 35.19 -30.03
N SER A 2 15.65 34.18 -29.81
CA SER A 2 15.29 32.89 -29.21
C SER A 2 15.25 33.05 -27.69
N LEU A 3 14.06 32.93 -27.08
CA LEU A 3 13.90 32.89 -25.64
C LEU A 3 14.18 31.46 -25.17
N ASN A 4 15.33 31.30 -24.54
CA ASN A 4 15.80 30.07 -23.90
C ASN A 4 14.77 29.58 -22.88
N LYS A 5 14.11 28.44 -23.15
CA LYS A 5 13.35 27.67 -22.17
C LYS A 5 14.35 26.95 -21.25
N GLN A 6 14.82 27.62 -20.19
CA GLN A 6 15.42 26.90 -19.07
C GLN A 6 14.30 26.33 -18.21
N SER A 7 14.07 25.02 -18.35
CA SER A 7 13.32 24.25 -17.36
C SER A 7 14.04 24.37 -16.02
N ASN A 8 13.39 24.94 -15.01
CA ASN A 8 13.87 24.85 -13.62
C ASN A 8 13.67 23.42 -13.11
N SER A 9 14.45 22.48 -13.63
CA SER A 9 14.68 21.20 -13.00
C SER A 9 15.50 21.46 -11.73
N LEU A 10 15.10 20.87 -10.60
CA LEU A 10 15.91 20.89 -9.39
C LEU A 10 17.34 20.44 -9.73
N THR A 11 18.34 21.24 -9.35
CA THR A 11 19.73 20.89 -9.63
C THR A 11 20.09 19.61 -8.89
N GLN A 12 20.99 18.81 -9.45
CA GLN A 12 21.49 17.58 -8.80
C GLN A 12 22.05 17.87 -7.40
N GLU A 13 22.60 19.07 -7.21
CA GLU A 13 23.11 19.57 -5.94
C GLU A 13 21.99 19.80 -4.89
N TYR A 14 20.83 20.30 -5.32
CA TYR A 14 19.67 20.49 -4.46
C TYR A 14 19.01 19.15 -4.10
N ILE A 15 18.93 18.21 -5.06
CA ILE A 15 18.48 16.83 -4.82
C ILE A 15 19.42 16.14 -3.82
N ALA A 16 20.73 16.28 -4.01
CA ALA A 16 21.73 15.73 -3.09
C ALA A 16 21.61 16.33 -1.69
N GLY A 17 21.38 17.64 -1.57
CA GLY A 17 21.15 18.31 -0.28
C GLY A 17 19.89 17.84 0.44
N ILE A 18 18.79 17.60 -0.29
CA ILE A 18 17.57 17.01 0.27
C ILE A 18 17.83 15.56 0.73
N MET A 19 18.49 14.76 -0.09
CA MET A 19 18.85 13.37 0.23
C MET A 19 19.78 13.28 1.44
N GLU A 20 20.72 14.21 1.58
CA GLU A 20 21.64 14.29 2.71
C GLU A 20 20.90 14.70 3.99
N SER A 21 19.97 15.66 3.91
CA SER A 21 19.08 16.02 5.02
C SER A 21 18.22 14.84 5.49
N PHE A 22 17.66 14.05 4.56
CA PHE A 22 16.94 12.81 4.89
C PHE A 22 17.84 11.75 5.53
N LYS A 23 19.08 11.58 5.07
CA LYS A 23 20.05 10.64 5.69
C LYS A 23 20.46 11.07 7.10
N GLN A 24 20.52 12.37 7.36
CA GLN A 24 20.90 12.93 8.66
C GLN A 24 19.75 12.90 9.67
N GLN A 25 18.50 12.91 9.20
CA GLN A 25 17.34 12.62 10.04
C GLN A 25 17.36 11.15 10.47
N ARG A 26 17.96 10.87 11.63
CA ARG A 26 17.75 9.62 12.38
C ARG A 26 16.34 9.60 12.98
N LEU A 27 15.35 9.55 12.11
CA LEU A 27 14.01 9.14 12.44
C LEU A 27 14.07 7.61 12.63
N PRO A 28 13.86 7.05 13.83
CA PRO A 28 13.83 5.60 14.02
C PRO A 28 12.60 5.06 13.29
N GLU A 29 12.73 4.81 12.00
CA GLU A 29 11.73 4.13 11.21
C GLU A 29 11.62 2.67 11.68
N PRO A 30 10.40 2.12 11.78
CA PRO A 30 9.11 2.82 11.69
C PRO A 30 8.72 3.52 13.01
N HIS A 31 8.09 4.70 12.92
CA HIS A 31 7.55 5.47 14.08
C HIS A 31 6.28 4.85 14.70
N LEU A 32 6.13 3.53 14.58
CA LEU A 32 5.00 2.78 15.11
C LEU A 32 5.13 2.52 16.62
N HIS A 33 6.28 2.84 17.24
CA HIS A 33 6.55 2.62 18.66
C HIS A 33 6.17 1.20 19.12
N LEU A 34 6.65 0.18 18.38
CA LEU A 34 6.27 -1.21 18.61
C LEU A 34 6.62 -1.66 20.04
N VAL A 35 5.64 -2.23 20.73
CA VAL A 35 5.86 -2.86 22.03
C VAL A 35 6.66 -4.15 21.82
N LYS A 36 7.77 -4.30 22.56
CA LYS A 36 8.60 -5.50 22.51
C LYS A 36 7.78 -6.72 22.93
N SER A 37 7.86 -7.80 22.14
CA SER A 37 7.24 -9.07 22.52
C SER A 37 7.91 -9.67 23.75
N VAL A 38 7.16 -10.42 24.57
CA VAL A 38 7.67 -11.13 25.74
C VAL A 38 7.46 -12.63 25.58
N VAL A 39 8.40 -13.45 26.06
CA VAL A 39 8.24 -14.91 26.11
C VAL A 39 7.85 -15.31 27.52
N PHE A 40 6.77 -16.08 27.66
CA PHE A 40 6.31 -16.59 28.95
C PHE A 40 5.63 -17.95 28.77
N LYS A 41 5.95 -18.93 29.64
CA LYS A 41 5.38 -20.29 29.64
C LYS A 41 5.33 -20.97 28.25
N GLY A 42 6.38 -20.81 27.44
CA GLY A 42 6.48 -21.44 26.11
C GLY A 42 5.72 -20.72 24.99
N TYR A 43 5.13 -19.55 25.25
CA TYR A 43 4.45 -18.72 24.26
C TYR A 43 5.13 -17.37 24.10
N ARG A 44 4.97 -16.78 22.92
CA ARG A 44 5.33 -15.39 22.64
C ARG A 44 4.10 -14.51 22.70
N PHE A 45 4.16 -13.49 23.54
CA PHE A 45 3.12 -12.50 23.77
C PHE A 45 3.44 -11.23 22.98
N ARG A 46 2.47 -10.71 22.24
CA ARG A 46 2.56 -9.48 21.45
C ARG A 46 1.31 -8.65 21.70
N ALA A 47 1.50 -7.40 22.15
CA ALA A 47 0.42 -6.46 22.34
C ALA A 47 0.20 -5.68 21.04
N ILE A 48 -1.04 -5.64 20.54
CA ILE A 48 -1.47 -4.87 19.38
C ILE A 48 -2.69 -4.06 19.81
N TRP A 49 -2.56 -2.74 19.76
CA TRP A 49 -3.53 -1.82 20.36
C TRP A 49 -3.86 -2.20 21.81
N ASN A 50 -5.10 -2.62 22.08
CA ASN A 50 -5.56 -3.05 23.41
C ASN A 50 -5.64 -4.58 23.58
N THR A 51 -5.18 -5.35 22.60
CA THR A 51 -5.31 -6.81 22.59
C THR A 51 -3.95 -7.48 22.78
N LEU A 52 -3.89 -8.45 23.70
CA LEU A 52 -2.73 -9.29 23.93
C LEU A 52 -2.86 -10.61 23.17
N HIS A 53 -1.98 -10.85 22.21
CA HIS A 53 -1.93 -12.12 21.46
C HIS A 53 -0.83 -13.03 22.00
N TYR A 54 -1.18 -14.26 22.36
CA TYR A 54 -0.22 -15.32 22.68
C TYR A 54 -0.11 -16.29 21.50
N ARG A 55 1.11 -16.54 21.05
CA ARG A 55 1.40 -17.30 19.83
C ARG A 55 2.54 -18.29 20.04
N PRO A 56 2.70 -19.30 19.17
CA PRO A 56 3.82 -20.23 19.24
C PRO A 56 5.17 -19.50 19.34
N LEU A 57 6.08 -20.00 20.17
CA LEU A 57 7.37 -19.37 20.47
C LEU A 57 8.19 -19.03 19.22
N TYR A 58 8.18 -19.95 18.27
CA TYR A 58 8.98 -19.91 17.04
C TYR A 58 8.20 -19.40 15.82
N GLU A 59 6.99 -18.86 16.00
CA GLU A 59 6.28 -18.17 14.93
C GLU A 59 7.05 -16.91 14.53
N THR A 60 7.38 -16.83 13.24
CA THR A 60 8.03 -15.67 12.63
C THR A 60 7.12 -14.44 12.64
N PHE A 61 7.71 -13.25 12.45
CA PHE A 61 6.92 -12.04 12.31
C PHE A 61 5.98 -12.07 11.09
N HIS A 62 6.44 -12.64 9.98
CA HIS A 62 5.66 -12.82 8.75
C HIS A 62 4.41 -13.68 8.97
N GLU A 63 4.52 -14.77 9.73
CA GLU A 63 3.37 -15.59 10.11
C GLU A 63 2.43 -14.85 11.06
N PHE A 64 2.98 -14.08 11.99
CA PHE A 64 2.19 -13.32 12.95
C PHE A 64 1.34 -12.24 12.28
N ILE A 65 1.86 -11.47 11.32
CA ILE A 65 1.06 -10.45 10.62
C ILE A 65 -0.06 -11.07 9.78
N ILE A 66 0.15 -12.25 9.20
CA ILE A 66 -0.91 -13.00 8.50
C ILE A 66 -1.98 -13.47 9.50
N TYR A 67 -1.58 -13.87 10.71
CA TYR A 67 -2.53 -14.16 11.78
C TYR A 67 -3.37 -12.92 12.15
N ILE A 68 -2.74 -11.75 12.32
CA ILE A 68 -3.44 -10.49 12.63
C ILE A 68 -4.43 -10.12 11.52
N LEU A 69 -4.05 -10.30 10.25
CA LEU A 69 -4.93 -10.11 9.11
C LEU A 69 -6.17 -11.02 9.19
N LYS A 70 -5.97 -12.31 9.46
CA LYS A 70 -7.08 -13.29 9.61
C LYS A 70 -8.01 -12.93 10.76
N VAL A 71 -7.45 -12.53 11.91
CA VAL A 71 -8.24 -12.07 13.07
C VAL A 71 -9.05 -10.82 12.71
N THR A 72 -8.44 -9.87 11.99
CA THR A 72 -9.09 -8.62 11.59
C THR A 72 -10.31 -8.86 10.68
N PHE A 73 -10.23 -9.82 9.76
CA PHE A 73 -11.35 -10.15 8.87
C PHE A 73 -12.41 -11.02 9.55
N GLY A 74 -12.03 -11.77 10.58
CA GLY A 74 -12.93 -12.61 11.37
C GLY A 74 -13.18 -13.98 10.75
N GLU A 75 -13.41 -14.96 11.63
CA GLU A 75 -13.58 -16.36 11.26
C GLU A 75 -14.90 -16.63 10.54
N GLU A 76 -15.98 -15.94 10.90
CA GLU A 76 -17.28 -16.10 10.24
C GLU A 76 -17.23 -15.68 8.76
N TRP A 77 -16.63 -14.52 8.45
CA TRP A 77 -16.40 -14.11 7.07
C TRP A 77 -15.58 -15.14 6.30
N ARG A 78 -14.55 -15.72 6.93
CA ARG A 78 -13.75 -16.78 6.29
C ARG A 78 -14.62 -17.99 5.96
N LYS A 79 -15.47 -18.45 6.87
CA LYS A 79 -16.39 -19.58 6.63
C LYS A 79 -17.36 -19.28 5.49
N GLU A 80 -17.94 -18.09 5.45
CA GLU A 80 -18.81 -17.64 4.35
C GLU A 80 -18.08 -17.72 3.01
N GLN A 81 -16.84 -17.21 2.93
CA GLN A 81 -16.05 -17.29 1.71
C GLN A 81 -15.72 -18.74 1.31
N MET A 82 -15.44 -19.61 2.27
CA MET A 82 -15.14 -21.02 1.96
C MET A 82 -16.37 -21.78 1.43
N ALA A 83 -17.58 -21.35 1.76
CA ALA A 83 -18.83 -21.90 1.23
C ALA A 83 -19.11 -21.47 -0.22
N LEU A 84 -18.46 -20.41 -0.72
CA LEU A 84 -18.61 -19.95 -2.10
C LEU A 84 -17.79 -20.82 -3.09
N PRO A 85 -18.23 -20.91 -4.36
CA PRO A 85 -17.40 -21.41 -5.46
C PRO A 85 -16.09 -20.62 -5.60
N GLU A 86 -14.99 -21.27 -6.02
CA GLU A 86 -13.65 -20.68 -6.03
C GLU A 86 -13.55 -19.35 -6.80
N ASP A 87 -14.24 -19.21 -7.94
CA ASP A 87 -14.29 -18.01 -8.77
C ASP A 87 -15.09 -16.85 -8.15
N LYS A 88 -15.93 -17.15 -7.16
CA LYS A 88 -16.71 -16.16 -6.41
C LYS A 88 -16.04 -15.73 -5.11
N ARG A 89 -15.00 -16.43 -4.66
CA ARG A 89 -14.28 -16.10 -3.43
C ARG A 89 -13.53 -14.79 -3.54
N HIS A 90 -13.37 -14.14 -2.39
CA HIS A 90 -12.51 -12.99 -2.23
C HIS A 90 -11.04 -13.34 -2.51
N ILE A 91 -10.30 -12.43 -3.14
CA ILE A 91 -8.93 -12.66 -3.61
C ILE A 91 -7.97 -12.92 -2.44
N LEU A 92 -8.26 -12.34 -1.27
CA LEU A 92 -7.55 -12.66 -0.03
C LEU A 92 -7.56 -14.16 0.29
N ILE A 93 -8.66 -14.87 0.02
CA ILE A 93 -8.73 -16.32 0.25
C ILE A 93 -7.81 -17.07 -0.71
N ARG A 94 -7.75 -16.63 -1.97
CA ARG A 94 -6.80 -17.14 -2.95
C ARG A 94 -5.36 -16.90 -2.51
N TRP A 95 -5.02 -15.68 -2.09
CA TRP A 95 -3.67 -15.39 -1.58
C TRP A 95 -3.30 -16.21 -0.34
N VAL A 96 -4.24 -16.44 0.58
CA VAL A 96 -4.03 -17.31 1.75
C VAL A 96 -3.83 -18.77 1.33
N LYS A 97 -4.57 -19.27 0.33
CA LYS A 97 -4.37 -20.60 -0.25
C LYS A 97 -2.96 -20.73 -0.83
N SER A 98 -2.55 -19.78 -1.67
CA SER A 98 -1.21 -19.73 -2.28
C SER A 98 -0.10 -19.64 -1.25
N TYR A 99 -0.29 -18.88 -0.17
CA TYR A 99 0.64 -18.86 0.96
C TYR A 99 0.78 -20.22 1.66
N ASN A 100 -0.32 -20.92 1.91
CA ASN A 100 -0.27 -22.23 2.56
C ASN A 100 0.41 -23.28 1.65
N GLU A 101 0.15 -23.22 0.33
CA GLU A 101 0.79 -24.09 -0.67
C GLU A 101 2.29 -23.81 -0.77
N TRP A 102 2.67 -22.54 -0.94
CA TRP A 102 4.05 -22.09 -0.95
C TRP A 102 4.79 -22.51 0.32
N LYS A 103 4.21 -22.26 1.51
CA LYS A 103 4.80 -22.63 2.80
C LYS A 103 5.03 -24.14 2.91
N ARG A 104 4.09 -24.98 2.46
CA ARG A 104 4.28 -26.45 2.48
C ARG A 104 5.40 -26.88 1.55
N ALA A 105 5.50 -26.28 0.36
CA ALA A 105 6.53 -26.63 -0.60
C ALA A 105 7.95 -26.21 -0.14
N THR A 106 8.06 -25.11 0.61
CA THR A 106 9.35 -24.54 1.01
C THR A 106 9.80 -24.94 2.41
N HIS A 107 8.92 -25.51 3.23
CA HIS A 107 9.24 -26.01 4.57
C HIS A 107 9.92 -27.39 4.49
N ASN A 108 11.12 -27.42 3.92
CA ASN A 108 11.94 -28.62 3.78
C ASN A 108 13.38 -28.36 4.26
N GLY A 109 14.16 -29.43 4.44
CA GLY A 109 15.51 -29.35 5.03
C GLY A 109 16.49 -28.46 4.27
N GLU A 110 16.34 -28.34 2.95
CA GLU A 110 17.24 -27.53 2.11
C GLU A 110 17.06 -26.02 2.30
N LYS A 111 15.87 -25.61 2.77
CA LYS A 111 15.52 -24.20 3.00
C LYS A 111 15.70 -23.78 4.46
N LYS A 112 16.24 -24.66 5.32
CA LYS A 112 16.41 -24.39 6.74
C LYS A 112 17.56 -23.40 6.95
N GLU A 113 17.26 -22.24 7.53
CA GLU A 113 18.23 -21.17 7.84
C GLU A 113 18.58 -21.09 9.34
N GLY A 114 17.85 -21.81 10.18
CA GLY A 114 18.07 -21.89 11.62
C GLY A 114 17.28 -23.04 12.22
N GLU A 115 17.31 -23.21 13.54
CA GLU A 115 16.68 -24.36 14.20
C GLU A 115 15.18 -24.50 13.87
N HIS A 116 14.49 -23.35 13.76
CA HIS A 116 13.05 -23.26 13.50
C HIS A 116 12.68 -22.27 12.37
N THR A 117 13.65 -21.85 11.56
CA THR A 117 13.44 -20.83 10.52
C THR A 117 13.83 -21.35 9.15
N TYR A 118 13.06 -20.93 8.14
CA TYR A 118 13.20 -21.34 6.76
C TYR A 118 13.17 -20.11 5.86
N GLY A 119 14.08 -20.04 4.89
CA GLY A 119 14.18 -18.97 3.91
C GLY A 119 13.61 -19.40 2.57
N ALA A 120 12.77 -18.56 1.97
CA ALA A 120 12.23 -18.80 0.63
C ALA A 120 11.82 -17.49 -0.05
N ILE A 121 11.93 -17.48 -1.38
CA ILE A 121 11.46 -16.38 -2.21
C ILE A 121 9.93 -16.49 -2.33
N PRO A 122 9.16 -15.44 -1.97
CA PRO A 122 7.71 -15.48 -2.08
C PRO A 122 7.27 -15.39 -3.55
N SER A 123 6.09 -15.95 -3.85
CA SER A 123 5.41 -15.64 -5.10
C SER A 123 4.75 -14.26 -5.08
N GLY A 124 4.29 -13.78 -6.24
CA GLY A 124 3.50 -12.56 -6.38
C GLY A 124 2.34 -12.45 -5.38
N GLU A 125 1.52 -13.50 -5.30
CA GLU A 125 0.39 -13.59 -4.38
C GLU A 125 0.81 -13.64 -2.91
N VAL A 126 1.90 -14.34 -2.60
CA VAL A 126 2.44 -14.41 -1.24
C VAL A 126 2.95 -13.04 -0.81
N MET A 127 3.62 -12.29 -1.69
CA MET A 127 4.07 -10.93 -1.39
C MET A 127 2.90 -9.97 -1.26
N ALA A 128 1.88 -10.09 -2.12
CA ALA A 128 0.66 -9.29 -2.03
C ALA A 128 -0.06 -9.50 -0.69
N LEU A 129 -0.11 -10.75 -0.19
CA LEU A 129 -0.61 -11.10 1.13
C LEU A 129 0.22 -10.47 2.25
N HIS A 130 1.54 -10.66 2.24
CA HIS A 130 2.42 -10.15 3.29
C HIS A 130 2.40 -8.63 3.35
N SER A 131 2.45 -7.95 2.20
CA SER A 131 2.35 -6.49 2.13
C SER A 131 1.05 -6.01 2.75
N PHE A 132 -0.08 -6.61 2.35
CA PHE A 132 -1.39 -6.23 2.90
C PHE A 132 -1.51 -6.55 4.40
N ALA A 133 -0.99 -7.71 4.84
CA ALA A 133 -0.95 -8.09 6.25
C ALA A 133 -0.10 -7.11 7.08
N TYR A 134 1.01 -6.64 6.52
CA TYR A 134 1.89 -5.67 7.18
C TYR A 134 1.21 -4.30 7.29
N ASP A 135 0.50 -3.84 6.25
CA ASP A 135 -0.22 -2.57 6.32
C ASP A 135 -1.35 -2.61 7.36
N ILE A 136 -2.12 -3.71 7.40
CA ILE A 136 -3.14 -3.93 8.44
C ILE A 136 -2.50 -3.97 9.83
N TYR A 137 -1.36 -4.65 9.98
CA TYR A 137 -0.61 -4.66 11.24
C TYR A 137 -0.18 -3.25 11.66
N CYS A 138 0.40 -2.46 10.75
CA CYS A 138 0.85 -1.09 11.05
C CYS A 138 -0.30 -0.23 11.56
N LEU A 139 -1.46 -0.29 10.92
CA LEU A 139 -2.63 0.47 11.33
C LEU A 139 -3.19 -0.02 12.66
N GLN A 140 -3.34 -1.34 12.84
CA GLN A 140 -3.80 -1.94 14.10
C GLN A 140 -2.87 -1.68 15.28
N VAL A 141 -1.58 -1.42 15.06
CA VAL A 141 -0.67 -0.99 16.13
C VAL A 141 -0.99 0.43 16.59
N VAL A 142 -1.34 1.32 15.67
CA VAL A 142 -1.62 2.73 15.97
C VAL A 142 -3.04 2.91 16.52
N ASN A 143 -4.04 2.31 15.88
CA ASN A 143 -5.44 2.38 16.29
C ASN A 143 -6.25 1.21 15.73
N LYS A 144 -7.42 0.92 16.33
CA LYS A 144 -8.37 -0.04 15.75
C LYS A 144 -8.81 0.47 14.37
N LEU A 145 -8.74 -0.39 13.35
CA LEU A 145 -9.34 -0.10 12.04
C LEU A 145 -10.85 0.10 12.18
N PRO A 146 -11.44 1.14 11.56
CA PRO A 146 -12.89 1.35 11.59
C PRO A 146 -13.65 0.20 10.94
N ASP A 147 -14.80 -0.17 11.53
CA ASP A 147 -15.59 -1.31 11.05
C ASP A 147 -16.08 -1.10 9.60
N PHE A 148 -16.43 0.14 9.21
CA PHE A 148 -16.84 0.44 7.83
C PHE A 148 -15.73 0.14 6.81
N LEU A 149 -14.47 0.40 7.16
CA LEU A 149 -13.33 0.14 6.28
C LEU A 149 -13.07 -1.36 6.18
N ILE A 150 -13.24 -2.11 7.27
CA ILE A 150 -13.17 -3.58 7.28
C ILE A 150 -14.25 -4.16 6.34
N GLU A 151 -15.48 -3.64 6.37
CA GLU A 151 -16.54 -4.11 5.48
C GLU A 151 -16.24 -3.81 3.99
N ARG A 152 -15.67 -2.65 3.68
CA ARG A 152 -15.19 -2.34 2.31
C ARG A 152 -14.06 -3.28 1.87
N LEU A 153 -13.15 -3.64 2.77
CA LEU A 153 -12.08 -4.62 2.51
C LEU A 153 -12.62 -6.05 2.30
N LYS A 154 -13.78 -6.39 2.86
CA LYS A 154 -14.46 -7.67 2.63
C LYS A 154 -15.27 -7.68 1.33
N ASN A 155 -15.70 -6.50 0.86
CA ASN A 155 -16.47 -6.35 -0.37
C ASN A 155 -15.57 -6.42 -1.61
N ARG A 156 -15.81 -7.41 -2.47
CA ARG A 156 -15.05 -7.62 -3.72
C ARG A 156 -14.97 -6.38 -4.61
N ASN A 157 -16.04 -5.58 -4.71
CA ASN A 157 -16.10 -4.43 -5.62
C ASN A 157 -15.36 -3.19 -5.07
N GLU A 158 -15.10 -3.17 -3.77
CA GLU A 158 -14.48 -2.04 -3.05
C GLU A 158 -13.05 -2.35 -2.60
N PHE A 159 -12.73 -3.63 -2.46
CA PHE A 159 -11.45 -4.13 -1.94
C PHE A 159 -10.23 -3.44 -2.56
N GLN A 160 -10.20 -3.27 -3.88
CA GLN A 160 -9.06 -2.66 -4.55
C GLN A 160 -8.79 -1.22 -4.10
N GLY A 161 -9.83 -0.41 -3.94
CA GLY A 161 -9.70 0.96 -3.43
C GLY A 161 -9.33 0.97 -1.94
N ALA A 162 -10.11 0.25 -1.14
CA ALA A 162 -9.91 0.17 0.31
C ALA A 162 -8.53 -0.40 0.70
N ARG A 163 -8.01 -1.37 -0.06
CA ARG A 163 -6.65 -1.90 0.14
C ARG A 163 -5.60 -0.83 -0.10
N TYR A 164 -5.79 0.03 -1.10
CA TYR A 164 -4.83 1.10 -1.37
C TYR A 164 -4.91 2.22 -0.33
N GLU A 165 -6.11 2.60 0.10
CA GLU A 165 -6.31 3.52 1.24
C GLU A 165 -5.57 3.02 2.50
N VAL A 166 -5.69 1.73 2.81
CA VAL A 166 -4.95 1.07 3.91
C VAL A 166 -3.44 1.15 3.71
N ALA A 167 -2.94 0.90 2.50
CA ALA A 167 -1.50 0.95 2.22
C ALA A 167 -0.93 2.36 2.42
N VAL A 168 -1.62 3.39 1.91
CA VAL A 168 -1.23 4.80 2.07
C VAL A 168 -1.31 5.22 3.53
N ALA A 169 -2.39 4.88 4.22
CA ALA A 169 -2.52 5.14 5.65
C ALA A 169 -1.42 4.47 6.47
N ALA A 170 -1.03 3.23 6.14
CA ALA A 170 0.05 2.52 6.81
C ALA A 170 1.42 3.17 6.58
N ILE A 171 1.70 3.69 5.37
CA ILE A 171 2.90 4.49 5.08
C ILE A 171 2.94 5.73 5.98
N ILE A 172 1.83 6.47 6.04
CA ILE A 172 1.74 7.72 6.81
C ILE A 172 1.80 7.44 8.32
N ALA A 173 1.22 6.34 8.79
CA ALA A 173 1.36 5.88 10.17
C ALA A 173 2.82 5.56 10.53
N ARG A 174 3.56 4.91 9.63
CA ARG A 174 5.01 4.63 9.82
C ARG A 174 5.87 5.90 9.84
N ALA A 175 5.38 6.98 9.23
CA ALA A 175 5.97 8.32 9.31
C ALA A 175 5.61 9.10 10.60
N GLY A 176 4.92 8.46 11.55
CA GLY A 176 4.66 9.05 12.88
C GLY A 176 3.36 9.82 13.00
N TYR A 177 2.40 9.56 12.12
CA TYR A 177 1.08 10.19 12.16
C TYR A 177 0.02 9.27 12.79
N ASP A 178 -0.95 9.87 13.47
CA ASP A 178 -2.23 9.24 13.79
C ASP A 178 -3.20 9.40 12.63
N ILE A 179 -3.98 8.34 12.32
CA ILE A 179 -4.87 8.30 11.17
C ILE A 179 -6.33 8.36 11.61
N THR A 180 -7.12 9.22 10.96
CA THR A 180 -8.58 9.31 11.11
C THR A 180 -9.25 9.15 9.74
N PHE A 181 -9.76 7.95 9.46
CA PHE A 181 -10.54 7.70 8.25
C PHE A 181 -11.91 8.38 8.31
N LEU A 182 -12.38 8.85 7.16
CA LEU A 182 -13.66 9.52 7.03
C LEU A 182 -14.68 8.55 6.39
N ASP A 183 -15.82 8.34 7.05
CA ASP A 183 -16.88 7.45 6.55
C ASP A 183 -17.84 8.22 5.61
N ASP A 184 -17.88 7.79 4.35
CA ASP A 184 -18.77 8.33 3.32
C ASP A 184 -20.26 8.24 3.69
N LYS A 185 -20.65 7.34 4.60
CA LYS A 185 -22.05 7.14 4.99
C LYS A 185 -22.64 8.31 5.79
N VAL A 186 -21.80 9.22 6.29
CA VAL A 186 -22.23 10.29 7.22
C VAL A 186 -22.40 11.66 6.55
N LYS A 187 -21.95 11.92 5.31
CA LYS A 187 -22.05 13.29 4.75
C LYS A 187 -22.38 13.43 3.26
N SER A 188 -23.24 14.43 3.01
CA SER A 188 -23.55 15.08 1.74
C SER A 188 -22.42 15.98 1.19
N GLN A 189 -21.18 15.83 1.67
CA GLN A 189 -20.05 16.69 1.33
C GLN A 189 -18.87 15.84 0.85
N ARG A 190 -18.21 16.28 -0.22
CA ARG A 190 -16.95 15.68 -0.69
C ARG A 190 -15.89 15.83 0.40
N HIS A 191 -15.26 14.73 0.78
CA HIS A 191 -14.12 14.71 1.68
C HIS A 191 -13.05 13.78 1.11
N CYS A 192 -11.81 13.97 1.54
CA CYS A 192 -10.71 13.06 1.24
C CYS A 192 -10.89 11.73 2.00
N ASP A 193 -10.08 10.72 1.67
CA ASP A 193 -10.19 9.40 2.30
C ASP A 193 -9.85 9.43 3.81
N PHE A 194 -8.85 10.20 4.24
CA PHE A 194 -8.54 10.38 5.66
C PHE A 194 -7.78 11.66 5.99
N ILE A 195 -7.83 12.04 7.28
CA ILE A 195 -6.96 13.07 7.87
C ILE A 195 -5.90 12.37 8.72
N ALA A 196 -4.66 12.84 8.63
CA ALA A 196 -3.56 12.37 9.44
C ALA A 196 -2.98 13.51 10.28
N LYS A 197 -2.62 13.23 11.54
CA LYS A 197 -2.03 14.22 12.47
C LYS A 197 -0.67 13.74 12.94
N ASN A 198 0.37 14.54 12.76
CA ASN A 198 1.72 14.20 13.23
C ASN A 198 1.74 14.16 14.77
N LYS A 199 2.27 13.08 15.35
CA LYS A 199 2.29 12.89 16.81
C LYS A 199 3.20 13.88 17.54
N TYR A 200 4.20 14.43 16.87
CA TYR A 200 5.21 15.28 17.46
C TYR A 200 4.91 16.77 17.22
N SER A 201 4.66 17.18 15.97
CA SER A 201 4.36 18.58 15.63
C SER A 201 2.89 18.95 15.83
N GLY A 202 1.99 17.97 15.82
CA GLY A 202 0.55 18.20 15.85
C GLY A 202 -0.05 18.68 14.53
N GLU A 203 0.77 18.87 13.49
CA GLU A 203 0.33 19.29 12.16
C GLU A 203 -0.59 18.25 11.53
N GLN A 204 -1.57 18.73 10.78
CA GLN A 204 -2.53 17.87 10.08
C GLN A 204 -2.31 17.91 8.58
N ILE A 205 -2.52 16.77 7.93
CA ILE A 205 -2.58 16.64 6.49
C ILE A 205 -3.86 15.91 6.09
N ALA A 206 -4.46 16.32 4.99
CA ALA A 206 -5.52 15.58 4.32
C ALA A 206 -4.93 14.70 3.24
N VAL A 207 -5.43 13.47 3.12
CA VAL A 207 -4.85 12.47 2.23
C VAL A 207 -5.93 11.83 1.39
N GLU A 208 -5.64 11.75 0.10
CA GLU A 208 -6.48 11.14 -0.91
C GLU A 208 -5.71 10.03 -1.62
N ALA A 209 -6.27 8.83 -1.64
CA ALA A 209 -5.68 7.64 -2.22
C ALA A 209 -6.54 7.15 -3.40
N LYS A 210 -5.97 7.14 -4.60
CA LYS A 210 -6.62 6.59 -5.79
C LYS A 210 -5.84 5.43 -6.36
N ASN A 211 -6.55 4.34 -6.64
CA ASN A 211 -5.98 3.19 -7.31
C ASN A 211 -6.53 3.08 -8.74
N ARG A 212 -5.65 2.90 -9.73
CA ARG A 212 -6.08 2.63 -11.11
C ARG A 212 -6.71 1.24 -11.21
N ARG A 213 -8.03 1.22 -11.38
CA ARG A 213 -8.78 -0.02 -11.69
C ARG A 213 -8.43 -0.51 -13.09
N ARG A 214 -8.20 -1.83 -13.22
CA ARG A 214 -7.83 -2.53 -14.46
C ARG A 214 -8.74 -3.75 -14.59
N LYS A 215 -9.32 -4.01 -15.76
CA LYS A 215 -10.18 -5.18 -15.98
C LYS A 215 -9.42 -6.47 -15.70
N GLY A 216 -10.09 -7.43 -15.06
CA GLY A 216 -9.50 -8.73 -14.71
C GLY A 216 -8.56 -8.71 -13.51
N VAL A 217 -8.41 -7.57 -12.82
CA VAL A 217 -7.46 -7.38 -11.72
C VAL A 217 -8.20 -7.09 -10.43
N LEU A 218 -7.83 -7.76 -9.34
CA LEU A 218 -8.38 -7.54 -7.99
C LEU A 218 -9.93 -7.46 -7.91
N HIS A 219 -10.62 -8.37 -8.61
CA HIS A 219 -12.09 -8.46 -8.75
C HIS A 219 -12.77 -7.50 -9.73
N GLU A 220 -12.02 -6.62 -10.39
CA GLU A 220 -12.59 -5.78 -11.44
C GLU A 220 -13.09 -6.64 -12.62
N LYS A 221 -14.32 -6.37 -13.07
CA LYS A 221 -15.00 -7.19 -14.09
C LYS A 221 -14.30 -7.08 -15.46
N GLY A 222 -14.38 -8.16 -16.22
CA GLY A 222 -13.81 -8.28 -17.57
C GLY A 222 -12.48 -9.00 -17.59
N ASP A 223 -11.95 -9.19 -18.78
CA ASP A 223 -10.69 -9.91 -19.00
C ASP A 223 -9.49 -8.98 -18.90
N LEU A 224 -8.34 -9.56 -18.56
CA LEU A 224 -7.08 -8.85 -18.48
C LEU A 224 -6.65 -8.41 -19.89
N ASP A 225 -6.52 -7.10 -20.06
CA ASP A 225 -5.97 -6.49 -21.28
C ASP A 225 -4.54 -6.04 -21.01
N TYR A 226 -3.58 -6.77 -21.59
CA TYR A 226 -2.13 -6.51 -21.44
C TYR A 226 -1.72 -5.12 -21.93
N SER A 227 -2.37 -4.60 -22.98
CA SER A 227 -2.11 -3.24 -23.46
C SER A 227 -2.59 -2.20 -22.45
N SER A 228 -3.74 -2.46 -21.81
CA SER A 228 -4.26 -1.57 -20.79
C SER A 228 -3.42 -1.58 -19.53
N VAL A 229 -2.95 -2.73 -19.04
CA VAL A 229 -2.20 -2.80 -17.77
C VAL A 229 -0.77 -2.26 -17.85
N ALA A 230 -0.28 -1.90 -19.04
CA ALA A 230 1.03 -1.27 -19.24
C ALA A 230 1.00 0.27 -19.27
N ARG A 231 -0.19 0.90 -19.25
CA ARG A 231 -0.36 2.36 -19.44
C ARG A 231 -0.40 3.15 -18.13
N GLY A 232 0.16 4.35 -18.14
CA GLY A 232 0.14 5.32 -17.02
C GLY A 232 -1.08 6.24 -17.04
N ASP A 233 -2.25 5.73 -17.44
CA ASP A 233 -3.46 6.52 -17.73
C ASP A 233 -4.23 6.95 -16.47
N ILE A 234 -3.65 7.90 -15.72
CA ILE A 234 -4.18 8.37 -14.43
C ILE A 234 -4.84 9.76 -14.47
N GLN A 235 -4.92 10.40 -15.65
CA GLN A 235 -5.37 11.79 -15.79
C GLN A 235 -6.72 12.06 -15.11
N ASN A 236 -7.68 11.17 -15.34
CA ASN A 236 -9.02 11.28 -14.74
C ASN A 236 -9.02 11.01 -13.23
N LEU A 237 -8.13 10.14 -12.73
CA LEU A 237 -7.99 9.87 -11.30
C LEU A 237 -7.40 11.09 -10.59
N PHE A 238 -6.37 11.68 -11.18
CA PHE A 238 -5.76 12.89 -10.68
C PHE A 238 -6.77 14.05 -10.62
N LYS A 239 -7.53 14.29 -11.71
CA LYS A 239 -8.60 15.32 -11.71
C LYS A 239 -9.67 15.06 -10.65
N LYS A 240 -10.02 13.80 -10.38
CA LYS A 240 -10.97 13.44 -9.32
C LYS A 240 -10.40 13.72 -7.94
N ALA A 241 -9.19 13.23 -7.66
CA ALA A 241 -8.49 13.48 -6.39
C ALA A 241 -8.36 14.98 -6.12
N TYR A 242 -7.95 15.74 -7.14
CA TYR A 242 -7.88 17.20 -7.10
C TYR A 242 -9.21 17.83 -6.65
N SER A 243 -10.35 17.34 -7.16
CA SER A 243 -11.67 17.88 -6.84
C SER A 243 -12.18 17.59 -5.42
N GLN A 244 -11.44 16.81 -4.64
CA GLN A 244 -11.77 16.43 -3.26
C GLN A 244 -10.92 17.18 -2.21
N LYS A 245 -10.13 18.17 -2.65
CA LYS A 245 -9.31 18.99 -1.76
C LYS A 245 -10.15 19.63 -0.65
N PRO A 246 -9.82 19.41 0.63
CA PRO A 246 -10.39 20.15 1.74
C PRO A 246 -9.78 21.56 1.88
N GLU A 247 -10.54 22.49 2.45
CA GLU A 247 -10.11 23.87 2.70
C GLU A 247 -9.08 23.94 3.85
N ASN A 248 -8.08 24.81 3.70
CA ASN A 248 -7.13 25.21 4.76
C ASN A 248 -6.33 24.09 5.45
N ILE A 249 -6.08 22.98 4.76
CA ILE A 249 -5.21 21.90 5.27
C ILE A 249 -4.27 21.43 4.14
N PRO A 250 -2.98 21.13 4.44
CA PRO A 250 -2.09 20.54 3.45
C PRO A 250 -2.68 19.25 2.87
N TYR A 251 -2.66 19.10 1.55
CA TYR A 251 -3.36 18.04 0.85
C TYR A 251 -2.42 17.16 0.04
N PHE A 252 -2.43 15.86 0.32
CA PHE A 252 -1.53 14.87 -0.28
C PHE A 252 -2.34 13.92 -1.14
N ILE A 253 -1.94 13.77 -2.39
CA ILE A 253 -2.59 12.88 -3.35
C ILE A 253 -1.65 11.70 -3.61
N PHE A 254 -2.15 10.50 -3.39
CA PHE A 254 -1.49 9.23 -3.70
C PHE A 254 -2.22 8.55 -4.84
N ILE A 255 -1.49 8.17 -5.89
CA ILE A 255 -2.06 7.44 -7.03
C ILE A 255 -1.25 6.17 -7.29
N ASP A 256 -1.89 5.01 -7.13
CA ASP A 256 -1.34 3.74 -7.56
C ASP A 256 -1.60 3.57 -9.05
N LEU A 257 -0.51 3.43 -9.80
CA LEU A 257 -0.55 3.18 -11.24
C LEU A 257 -1.17 1.82 -11.55
N ASN A 258 -1.01 0.84 -10.65
CA ASN A 258 -1.44 -0.55 -10.86
C ASN A 258 -1.06 -1.03 -12.27
N VAL A 259 0.20 -0.79 -12.64
CA VAL A 259 0.76 -1.25 -13.91
C VAL A 259 1.38 -2.62 -13.70
N MET A 260 1.14 -3.49 -14.68
CA MET A 260 1.85 -4.76 -14.77
C MET A 260 3.34 -4.45 -14.92
N PRO A 261 4.20 -5.07 -14.11
CA PRO A 261 5.61 -4.75 -14.18
C PRO A 261 6.25 -5.24 -15.47
N THR A 262 7.21 -4.45 -15.95
CA THR A 262 7.86 -4.69 -17.23
C THR A 262 8.56 -6.06 -17.19
N PRO A 263 8.33 -6.94 -18.18
CA PRO A 263 8.90 -8.28 -18.18
C PRO A 263 10.43 -8.32 -18.09
N ASP A 264 11.08 -7.33 -18.71
CA ASP A 264 12.52 -7.14 -18.61
C ASP A 264 12.85 -6.16 -17.47
N PRO A 265 13.46 -6.64 -16.36
CA PRO A 265 13.82 -5.80 -15.22
C PRO A 265 14.94 -4.81 -15.56
N GLU A 266 15.73 -5.06 -16.60
CA GLU A 266 16.81 -4.17 -17.04
C GLU A 266 16.29 -2.99 -17.87
N THR A 267 15.00 -2.99 -18.25
CA THR A 267 14.39 -1.87 -18.96
C THR A 267 14.41 -0.61 -18.08
N PRO A 268 15.14 0.45 -18.50
CA PRO A 268 15.20 1.70 -17.75
C PRO A 268 13.81 2.34 -17.56
N PRO A 269 13.54 3.02 -16.43
CA PRO A 269 12.23 3.62 -16.16
C PRO A 269 11.72 4.53 -17.27
N ASP A 270 12.59 5.34 -17.89
CA ASP A 270 12.25 6.28 -18.96
C ASP A 270 11.83 5.61 -20.27
N LYS A 271 12.10 4.30 -20.42
CA LYS A 271 11.67 3.48 -21.56
C LYS A 271 10.42 2.66 -21.28
N LYS A 272 9.87 2.72 -20.07
CA LYS A 272 8.63 2.03 -19.72
C LYS A 272 7.45 2.86 -20.24
N SER A 273 6.49 2.23 -20.92
CA SER A 273 5.33 2.91 -21.53
C SER A 273 4.55 3.78 -20.54
N TRP A 274 4.37 3.30 -19.31
CA TRP A 274 3.68 4.07 -18.28
C TRP A 274 4.43 5.35 -17.90
N PHE A 275 5.76 5.38 -18.01
CA PHE A 275 6.56 6.54 -17.63
C PHE A 275 6.36 7.68 -18.63
N GLU A 276 6.30 7.37 -19.93
CA GLU A 276 5.99 8.35 -20.98
C GLU A 276 4.59 8.96 -20.80
N ASP A 277 3.59 8.12 -20.48
CA ASP A 277 2.22 8.58 -20.19
C ASP A 277 2.19 9.55 -18.99
N ILE A 278 2.89 9.21 -17.92
CA ILE A 278 2.99 10.04 -16.71
C ILE A 278 3.76 11.32 -16.98
N LYS A 279 4.89 11.24 -17.69
CA LYS A 279 5.69 12.41 -18.06
C LYS A 279 4.86 13.37 -18.91
N SER A 280 4.16 12.86 -19.92
CA SER A 280 3.30 13.68 -20.79
C SER A 280 2.20 14.36 -19.98
N LEU A 281 1.58 13.64 -19.03
CA LEU A 281 0.62 14.23 -18.12
C LEU A 281 1.23 15.36 -17.27
N LEU A 282 2.40 15.15 -16.67
CA LEU A 282 3.06 16.16 -15.84
C LEU A 282 3.55 17.37 -16.65
N ASP A 283 4.00 17.15 -17.89
CA ASP A 283 4.44 18.21 -18.81
C ASP A 283 3.27 19.12 -19.25
N GLU A 284 2.03 18.59 -19.27
CA GLU A 284 0.81 19.39 -19.50
C GLU A 284 0.46 20.31 -18.31
N TYR A 285 0.95 20.02 -17.11
CA TYR A 285 0.70 20.86 -15.93
C TYR A 285 1.67 22.04 -15.89
N LYS A 286 1.11 23.23 -15.69
CA LYS A 286 1.88 24.47 -15.56
C LYS A 286 2.79 24.37 -14.33
N ILE A 287 4.04 24.79 -14.49
CA ILE A 287 4.97 24.95 -13.38
C ILE A 287 4.29 25.83 -12.31
N PRO A 288 4.16 25.35 -11.06
CA PRO A 288 3.55 26.13 -10.00
C PRO A 288 4.25 27.48 -9.83
N SER A 289 3.47 28.55 -9.64
CA SER A 289 3.98 29.89 -9.35
C SER A 289 3.29 30.47 -8.13
N LYS A 290 3.75 31.62 -7.62
CA LYS A 290 3.07 32.30 -6.51
C LYS A 290 1.66 32.74 -6.89
N GLU A 291 1.46 33.09 -8.16
CA GLU A 291 0.20 33.54 -8.75
C GLU A 291 -0.72 32.38 -9.12
N ASN A 292 -0.15 31.19 -9.34
CA ASN A 292 -0.88 29.95 -9.61
C ASN A 292 -0.29 28.81 -8.76
N PRO A 293 -0.54 28.82 -7.43
CA PRO A 293 0.02 27.82 -6.55
C PRO A 293 -0.58 26.45 -6.85
N GLU A 294 0.23 25.42 -6.70
CA GLU A 294 -0.25 24.04 -6.71
C GLU A 294 -1.29 23.86 -5.59
N PRO A 295 -2.47 23.32 -5.89
CA PRO A 295 -3.53 23.20 -4.88
C PRO A 295 -3.35 21.96 -4.00
N PHE A 296 -2.39 21.10 -4.27
CA PHE A 296 -1.96 20.04 -3.36
C PHE A 296 -0.51 20.29 -2.95
N ASN A 297 -0.10 19.66 -1.86
CA ASN A 297 1.23 19.79 -1.29
C ASN A 297 2.16 18.66 -1.73
N ALA A 298 1.60 17.50 -2.11
CA ALA A 298 2.35 16.40 -2.68
C ALA A 298 1.48 15.56 -3.62
N LEU A 299 2.06 15.14 -4.75
CA LEU A 299 1.57 14.05 -5.59
C LEU A 299 2.57 12.91 -5.51
N VAL A 300 2.12 11.75 -5.02
CA VAL A 300 2.94 10.55 -4.87
C VAL A 300 2.38 9.47 -5.79
N LEU A 301 3.24 8.95 -6.67
CA LEU A 301 2.89 7.84 -7.56
C LEU A 301 3.50 6.55 -7.00
N THR A 302 2.69 5.49 -6.92
CA THR A 302 3.11 4.16 -6.47
C THR A 302 2.78 3.09 -7.50
N ASN A 303 3.37 1.90 -7.36
CA ASN A 303 2.97 0.73 -8.14
C ASN A 303 3.02 -0.56 -7.30
N PHE A 304 2.05 -0.75 -6.41
CA PHE A 304 2.00 -1.92 -5.52
C PHE A 304 1.30 -3.12 -6.17
N SER A 305 1.95 -3.71 -7.17
CA SER A 305 1.31 -4.60 -8.14
C SER A 305 1.82 -6.05 -8.16
N TYR A 306 2.40 -6.52 -7.05
CA TYR A 306 2.96 -7.89 -6.90
C TYR A 306 2.01 -9.02 -7.33
N TYR A 307 0.69 -8.82 -7.21
CA TYR A 307 -0.31 -9.81 -7.59
C TYR A 307 -0.30 -10.16 -9.10
N TYR A 308 0.30 -9.34 -9.97
CA TYR A 308 0.44 -9.68 -11.39
C TYR A 308 1.34 -10.90 -11.65
N TRP A 309 2.26 -11.22 -10.74
CA TRP A 309 3.10 -12.42 -10.87
C TRP A 309 2.37 -13.71 -10.49
N GLY A 310 1.16 -13.63 -9.93
CA GLY A 310 0.43 -14.81 -9.50
C GLY A 310 1.26 -15.68 -8.56
N ASN A 311 1.39 -16.96 -8.90
CA ASN A 311 2.20 -17.93 -8.15
C ASN A 311 3.67 -18.02 -8.60
N ALA A 312 4.11 -17.21 -9.57
CA ALA A 312 5.51 -17.13 -9.94
C ALA A 312 6.35 -16.48 -8.82
N PRO A 313 7.57 -16.96 -8.55
CA PRO A 313 8.50 -16.30 -7.63
C PRO A 313 8.79 -14.86 -8.06
N ILE A 314 8.93 -13.95 -7.09
CA ILE A 314 9.37 -12.59 -7.36
C ILE A 314 10.89 -12.59 -7.41
N THR A 315 11.44 -12.60 -8.63
CA THR A 315 12.90 -12.55 -8.84
C THR A 315 13.44 -11.13 -8.96
N HIS A 316 12.56 -10.13 -9.17
CA HIS A 316 12.90 -8.72 -9.29
C HIS A 316 11.82 -7.84 -8.63
N LEU A 317 12.23 -6.79 -7.94
CA LEU A 317 11.33 -5.72 -7.48
C LEU A 317 11.23 -4.71 -8.64
N GLY A 318 10.07 -4.66 -9.30
CA GLY A 318 9.85 -3.87 -10.52
C GLY A 318 9.58 -2.39 -10.33
#